data_AF-A0A7C5GCU6-F1
#
_entry.id   AF-A0A7C5GCU6-F1
#
_cell.length_a   1.000
_cell.length_b   1.000
_cell.length_c   1.000
_cell.angle_alpha   90.00
_cell.angle_beta   90.00
_cell.angle_gamma   90.00
#
_symmetry.space_group_name_H-M   'P 1'
#
loop_
_entity.id
_entity.type
_entity.pdbx_description
1 polymer ?
#
loop_
_entity_poly.entity_id
_entity_poly.type
_entity_poly.pdbx_seq_one_letter_code
_entity_poly.pdbx_strand_id
1 'polypeptide(L)'
;LFMMHLNLKMIEQYLLLGEKWNKRHAYFYNAPWKDQNLESLDTAESCFRAALSYWKDAVDWSQKAQNGKFRFINLERIQYWEDEASRIGDGSLNYDTIIRRELKLLDDVRQKFKAMDKNTY
;
A
#
# COMPACT_ATOMS: atom_id res chain seq x y z
N LEU A 1 -3.13 10.78 17.11
CA LEU A 1 -1.79 10.99 16.52
C LEU A 1 -0.98 9.69 16.51
N PHE A 2 -0.54 9.13 17.65
CA PHE A 2 0.28 7.91 17.68
C PHE A 2 -0.27 6.74 16.83
N MET A 3 -1.53 6.34 17.06
CA MET A 3 -2.13 5.22 16.30
C MET A 3 -2.18 5.50 14.79
N MET A 4 -2.46 6.73 14.37
CA MET A 4 -2.40 7.12 12.96
C MET A 4 -0.97 6.96 12.43
N HIS A 5 0.03 7.50 13.12
CA HIS A 5 1.42 7.41 12.68
C HIS A 5 1.91 5.97 12.59
N LEU A 6 1.57 5.14 13.59
CA LEU A 6 1.87 3.71 13.56
C LEU A 6 1.28 3.04 12.32
N ASN A 7 0.02 3.33 11.98
CA ASN A 7 -0.61 2.80 10.77
C ASN A 7 0.13 3.27 9.50
N LEU A 8 0.56 4.53 9.42
CA LEU A 8 1.40 4.99 8.30
C LEU A 8 2.71 4.19 8.19
N LYS A 9 3.35 3.87 9.32
CA LYS A 9 4.54 3.01 9.34
C LYS A 9 4.24 1.58 8.93
N MET A 10 3.10 1.02 9.31
CA MET A 10 2.69 -0.30 8.83
C MET A 10 2.50 -0.30 7.31
N ILE A 11 1.86 0.72 6.74
CA ILE A 11 1.71 0.88 5.29
C ILE A 11 3.08 0.85 4.60
N GLU A 12 4.04 1.66 5.06
CA GLU A 12 5.40 1.69 4.52
C GLU A 12 6.06 0.29 4.54
N GLN A 13 5.96 -0.43 5.66
CA GLN A 13 6.56 -1.77 5.77
C GLN A 13 5.90 -2.80 4.84
N TYR A 14 4.57 -2.80 4.74
CA TYR A 14 3.86 -3.73 3.86
C TYR A 14 4.08 -3.42 2.39
N LEU A 15 4.21 -2.14 2.01
CA LEU A 15 4.60 -1.76 0.65
C LEU A 15 6.00 -2.30 0.32
N LEU A 16 6.99 -2.05 1.20
CA LEU A 16 8.35 -2.55 1.01
C LEU A 16 8.42 -4.07 0.95
N LEU A 17 7.64 -4.78 1.76
CA LEU A 17 7.57 -6.23 1.74
C LEU A 17 6.93 -6.75 0.45
N GLY A 18 5.80 -6.16 0.03
CA GLY A 18 5.09 -6.52 -1.20
C GLY A 18 5.97 -6.36 -2.43
N GLU A 19 6.78 -5.30 -2.48
CA GLU A 19 7.73 -5.08 -3.57
C GLU A 19 8.78 -6.19 -3.75
N LYS A 20 9.14 -6.92 -2.68
CA LYS A 20 10.07 -8.06 -2.80
C LYS A 20 9.50 -9.20 -3.64
N TRP A 21 8.18 -9.34 -3.63
CA TRP A 21 7.44 -10.39 -4.34
C TRP A 21 6.79 -9.90 -5.62
N ASN A 22 6.69 -8.58 -5.80
CA ASN A 22 6.03 -7.98 -6.94
C ASN A 22 6.81 -8.22 -8.24
N LYS A 23 6.25 -8.97 -9.19
CA LYS A 23 6.80 -9.07 -10.54
C LYS A 23 6.27 -7.89 -11.35
N ARG A 24 7.13 -6.90 -11.60
CA ARG A 24 6.75 -5.68 -12.36
C ARG A 24 6.46 -5.93 -13.84
N HIS A 25 7.01 -7.02 -14.40
CA HIS A 25 6.89 -7.37 -15.80
C HIS A 25 6.76 -8.89 -15.99
N ALA A 26 5.98 -9.30 -16.99
CA ALA A 26 5.89 -10.68 -17.44
C ALA A 26 6.60 -10.79 -18.81
N TYR A 27 7.75 -11.47 -18.84
CA TYR A 27 8.52 -11.74 -20.05
C TYR A 27 8.34 -13.18 -20.52
N PHE A 28 8.57 -13.45 -21.81
CA PHE A 28 8.40 -14.78 -22.41
C PHE A 28 9.24 -15.87 -21.69
N TYR A 29 10.47 -15.55 -21.30
CA TYR A 29 11.35 -16.49 -20.61
C TYR A 29 10.91 -16.80 -19.17
N ASN A 30 9.97 -16.05 -18.60
CA ASN A 30 9.41 -16.38 -17.28
C ASN A 30 8.38 -17.52 -17.34
N ALA A 31 7.96 -17.91 -18.55
CA ALA A 31 6.91 -18.89 -18.76
C ALA A 31 7.13 -20.26 -18.10
N PRO A 32 8.34 -20.85 -18.07
CA PRO A 32 8.58 -22.10 -17.35
C PRO A 32 8.30 -21.99 -15.85
N TRP A 33 8.34 -20.77 -15.29
CA TRP A 33 8.07 -20.47 -13.88
C TRP A 33 6.76 -19.71 -13.68
N LYS A 34 5.79 -19.88 -14.59
CA LYS A 34 4.50 -19.18 -14.54
C LYS A 34 3.83 -19.31 -13.18
N ASP A 35 3.73 -20.53 -12.65
CA ASP A 35 3.00 -20.78 -11.41
C ASP A 35 3.70 -20.13 -10.21
N GLN A 36 5.03 -20.18 -10.13
CA GLN A 36 5.80 -19.51 -9.07
C GLN A 36 5.71 -17.98 -9.19
N ASN A 37 5.66 -17.44 -10.41
CA ASN A 37 5.45 -16.00 -10.60
C ASN A 37 4.06 -15.58 -10.14
N LEU A 38 3.02 -16.38 -10.41
CA LEU A 38 1.67 -16.12 -9.92
C LEU A 38 1.58 -16.16 -8.39
N GLU A 39 2.21 -17.16 -7.74
CA GLU A 39 2.30 -17.25 -6.28
C GLU A 39 3.00 -16.03 -5.66
N SER A 40 4.08 -15.58 -6.28
CA SER A 40 4.79 -14.36 -5.89
C SER A 40 3.88 -13.12 -5.98
N LEU A 41 3.08 -13.01 -7.05
CA LEU A 41 2.11 -11.91 -7.20
C LEU A 41 0.99 -11.98 -6.15
N ASP A 42 0.52 -13.16 -5.77
CA ASP A 42 -0.50 -13.33 -4.73
C ASP A 42 0.03 -12.91 -3.34
N THR A 43 1.31 -13.19 -3.07
CA THR A 43 2.01 -12.71 -1.87
C THR A 43 2.12 -11.18 -1.86
N ALA A 44 2.50 -10.57 -2.99
CA ALA A 44 2.58 -9.12 -3.13
C ALA A 44 1.20 -8.46 -2.95
N GLU A 45 0.14 -9.01 -3.57
CA GLU A 45 -1.22 -8.52 -3.43
C GLU A 45 -1.68 -8.55 -1.97
N SER A 46 -1.40 -9.64 -1.24
CA SER A 46 -1.74 -9.76 0.17
C SER A 46 -1.11 -8.65 1.01
N CYS A 47 0.15 -8.30 0.73
CA CYS A 47 0.83 -7.18 1.39
C CYS A 47 0.18 -5.84 1.05
N PHE A 48 -0.12 -5.57 -0.21
CA PHE A 48 -0.76 -4.31 -0.63
C PHE A 48 -2.19 -4.17 -0.08
N ARG A 49 -2.95 -5.26 0.02
CA ARG A 49 -4.27 -5.25 0.67
C ARG A 49 -4.17 -5.01 2.17
N ALA A 50 -3.16 -5.56 2.84
CA ALA A 50 -2.89 -5.25 4.24
C ALA A 50 -2.57 -3.76 4.42
N ALA A 51 -1.69 -3.20 3.60
CA ALA A 51 -1.41 -1.75 3.57
C ALA A 51 -2.68 -0.92 3.37
N LEU A 52 -3.59 -1.36 2.48
CA LEU A 52 -4.86 -0.66 2.26
C LEU A 52 -5.77 -0.67 3.49
N SER A 53 -5.75 -1.75 4.28
CA SER A 53 -6.47 -1.81 5.56
C SER A 53 -5.91 -0.79 6.56
N TYR A 54 -4.58 -0.77 6.72
CA TYR A 54 -3.92 0.20 7.59
C TYR A 54 -4.15 1.65 7.16
N TRP A 55 -4.29 1.92 5.86
CA TRP A 55 -4.67 3.24 5.37
C TRP A 55 -6.05 3.68 5.88
N LYS A 56 -7.05 2.78 5.84
CA LYS A 56 -8.39 3.09 6.39
C LYS A 56 -8.31 3.42 7.88
N ASP A 57 -7.57 2.63 8.64
CA ASP A 57 -7.36 2.88 10.06
C ASP A 57 -6.62 4.21 10.31
N ALA A 58 -5.62 4.54 9.50
CA ALA A 58 -4.90 5.81 9.58
C ALA A 58 -5.84 7.01 9.37
N VAL A 59 -6.76 6.93 8.39
CA VAL A 59 -7.77 7.95 8.13
C VAL A 59 -8.73 8.10 9.32
N ASP A 60 -9.23 6.99 9.87
CA ASP A 60 -10.12 7.04 11.04
C ASP A 60 -9.42 7.68 12.26
N TRP A 61 -8.15 7.35 12.48
CA TRP A 61 -7.36 7.92 13.58
C TRP A 61 -6.97 9.38 13.33
N SER A 62 -6.76 9.80 12.08
CA SER A 62 -6.47 11.20 11.76
C SER A 62 -7.70 12.08 11.99
N GLN A 63 -8.90 11.61 11.62
CA GLN A 63 -10.16 12.31 11.89
C GLN A 63 -10.42 12.47 13.40
N LYS A 64 -10.17 11.42 14.18
CA LYS A 64 -10.26 11.48 15.66
C LYS A 64 -9.27 12.49 16.25
N ALA A 65 -8.05 12.54 15.71
CA ALA A 65 -7.01 13.47 16.17
C ALA A 65 -7.35 14.93 15.84
N GLN A 66 -8.03 15.18 14.72
CA GLN A 66 -8.46 16.51 14.28
C GLN A 66 -9.76 17.00 14.95
N ASN A 67 -10.28 16.27 15.94
CA ASN A 67 -11.45 16.71 16.69
C ASN A 67 -11.18 18.07 17.36
N GLY A 68 -12.14 19.00 17.26
CA GLY A 68 -12.00 20.36 17.80
C GLY A 68 -11.65 20.43 19.28
N LYS A 69 -11.94 19.38 20.07
CA LYS A 69 -11.54 19.27 21.49
C LYS A 69 -10.02 19.28 21.69
N PHE A 70 -9.24 18.92 20.68
CA PHE A 70 -7.78 18.85 20.76
C PHE A 70 -7.07 20.06 20.13
N ARG A 71 -7.81 21.05 19.60
CA ARG A 71 -7.26 22.18 18.82
C ARG A 71 -6.16 22.97 19.54
N PHE A 72 -6.19 23.04 20.87
CA PHE A 72 -5.23 23.81 21.67
C PHE A 72 -4.13 22.95 22.29
N ILE A 73 -4.09 21.66 21.99
CA ILE A 73 -3.01 20.77 22.42
C ILE A 73 -1.89 20.86 21.39
N ASN A 74 -0.70 21.24 21.85
CA ASN A 74 0.53 21.21 21.06
C ASN A 74 1.49 20.24 21.75
N LEU A 75 1.87 19.18 21.05
CA LEU A 75 2.80 18.18 21.57
C LEU A 75 4.18 18.40 20.98
N GLU A 76 5.07 18.99 21.81
CA GLU A 76 6.44 19.26 21.41
C GLU A 76 7.17 17.97 21.00
N ARG A 77 8.00 18.06 19.95
CA ARG A 77 8.80 16.99 19.32
C ARG A 77 8.01 16.02 18.43
N ILE A 78 6.68 16.10 18.38
CA ILE A 78 5.84 15.26 17.51
C ILE A 78 4.88 16.06 16.63
N GLN A 79 5.18 17.33 16.39
CA GLN A 79 4.38 18.21 15.51
C GLN A 79 4.24 17.64 14.10
N TYR A 80 5.23 16.90 13.62
CA TYR A 80 5.16 16.24 12.31
C TYR A 80 4.02 15.20 12.22
N TRP A 81 3.55 14.62 13.34
CA TRP A 81 2.36 13.76 13.33
C TRP A 81 1.07 14.58 13.17
N GLU A 82 1.04 15.82 13.66
CA GLU A 82 -0.07 16.74 13.45
C GLU A 82 -0.12 17.17 11.97
N ASP A 83 1.04 17.45 11.38
CA ASP A 83 1.18 17.72 9.94
C ASP A 83 0.70 16.53 9.10
N GLU A 84 1.12 15.30 9.44
CA GLU A 84 0.63 14.08 8.79
C GLU A 84 -0.90 13.98 8.86
N ALA A 85 -1.48 14.21 10.05
CA ALA A 85 -2.94 14.17 10.21
C ALA A 85 -3.63 15.23 9.34
N SER A 86 -3.13 16.47 9.32
CA SER A 86 -3.65 17.55 8.48
C SER A 86 -3.58 17.17 7.00
N ARG A 87 -2.46 16.61 6.55
CA ARG A 87 -2.26 16.19 5.16
C ARG A 87 -3.15 15.02 4.74
N ILE A 88 -3.51 14.14 5.67
CA ILE A 88 -4.54 13.12 5.43
C ILE A 88 -5.91 13.79 5.26
N GLY A 89 -6.21 14.79 6.09
CA GLY A 89 -7.48 15.53 6.05
C GLY A 89 -7.69 16.34 4.77
N ASP A 90 -6.64 17.00 4.28
CA ASP A 90 -6.67 17.79 3.04
C ASP A 90 -6.41 16.96 1.76
N GLY A 91 -5.98 15.70 1.92
CA GLY A 91 -5.73 14.75 0.84
C GLY A 91 -4.33 14.86 0.19
N SER A 92 -3.46 15.75 0.64
CA SER A 92 -2.07 15.87 0.17
C SER A 92 -1.18 14.71 0.62
N LEU A 93 -1.62 13.92 1.61
CA LEU A 93 -1.13 12.59 1.90
C LEU A 93 -2.26 11.60 1.62
N ASN A 94 -2.10 10.76 0.59
CA ASN A 94 -3.11 9.78 0.20
C ASN A 94 -2.47 8.48 -0.30
N TYR A 95 -2.34 7.51 0.61
CA TYR A 95 -1.81 6.19 0.25
C TYR A 95 -2.82 5.32 -0.51
N ASP A 96 -4.14 5.56 -0.41
CA ASP A 96 -5.15 4.78 -1.15
C ASP A 96 -4.88 4.83 -2.65
N THR A 97 -4.63 6.03 -3.19
CA THR A 97 -4.32 6.22 -4.62
C THR A 97 -3.08 5.43 -5.05
N ILE A 98 -2.02 5.46 -4.24
CA ILE A 98 -0.76 4.78 -4.53
C ILE A 98 -0.96 3.26 -4.48
N ILE A 99 -1.56 2.75 -3.40
CA ILE A 99 -1.76 1.32 -3.19
C ILE A 99 -2.69 0.73 -4.26
N ARG A 100 -3.78 1.43 -4.63
CA ARG A 100 -4.70 0.96 -5.68
C ARG A 100 -4.04 0.93 -7.04
N ARG A 101 -3.17 1.90 -7.33
CA ARG A 101 -2.38 1.88 -8.57
C ARG A 101 -1.46 0.66 -8.60
N GLU A 102 -0.79 0.34 -7.50
CA GLU A 102 0.07 -0.84 -7.41
C GLU A 102 -0.71 -2.14 -7.60
N LEU A 103 -1.88 -2.26 -6.95
CA LEU A 103 -2.78 -3.41 -7.13
C LEU A 103 -3.24 -3.58 -8.58
N LYS A 104 -3.53 -2.47 -9.27
CA LYS A 104 -3.91 -2.50 -10.69
C LYS A 104 -2.76 -2.99 -11.56
N LEU A 105 -1.56 -2.41 -11.40
CA LEU A 105 -0.37 -2.81 -12.17
C LEU A 105 -0.03 -4.28 -11.93
N LEU A 106 -0.15 -4.75 -10.68
CA LEU A 106 0.03 -6.14 -10.31
C LEU A 106 -0.95 -7.05 -11.07
N ASP A 107 -2.23 -6.69 -11.10
CA ASP A 107 -3.23 -7.49 -11.81
C ASP A 107 -2.98 -7.52 -13.33
N ASP A 108 -2.59 -6.39 -13.92
CA ASP A 108 -2.20 -6.33 -15.34
C ASP A 108 -1.06 -7.33 -15.66
N VAL A 109 -0.07 -7.46 -14.77
CA VAL A 109 1.01 -8.43 -14.92
C VAL A 109 0.53 -9.86 -14.69
N ARG A 110 -0.35 -10.08 -13.70
CA ARG A 110 -0.98 -11.39 -13.45
C ARG A 110 -1.72 -11.87 -14.70
N GLN A 111 -2.50 -11.01 -15.35
CA GLN A 111 -3.23 -11.40 -16.56
C GLN A 111 -2.27 -11.81 -17.68
N LYS A 112 -1.14 -11.11 -17.83
CA LYS A 112 -0.10 -11.50 -18.79
C LYS A 112 0.45 -12.90 -18.48
N PHE A 113 0.80 -13.19 -17.22
CA PHE A 113 1.22 -14.53 -16.83
C PHE A 113 0.14 -15.59 -17.04
N LYS A 114 -1.13 -15.28 -16.76
CA LYS A 114 -2.24 -16.23 -17.00
C LYS A 114 -2.42 -16.55 -18.48
N ALA A 115 -2.26 -15.56 -19.36
CA ALA A 115 -2.39 -15.70 -20.81
C ALA A 115 -1.22 -16.45 -21.48
N MET A 116 -0.09 -16.60 -20.80
CA MET A 116 1.07 -17.37 -21.28
C MET A 116 0.70 -18.86 -21.46
N ASP A 117 0.85 -19.39 -22.68
CA ASP A 117 0.69 -20.81 -23.05
C ASP A 117 1.95 -21.41 -23.69
N LYS A 118 2.10 -22.74 -23.72
CA LYS A 118 3.29 -23.41 -24.28
C LYS A 118 3.63 -23.06 -25.74
N ASN A 119 2.75 -22.38 -26.47
CA ASN A 119 2.89 -22.00 -27.87
C ASN A 119 3.16 -20.50 -28.07
N THR A 120 3.13 -19.68 -27.01
CA THR A 120 3.37 -18.22 -27.04
C THR A 120 4.78 -17.83 -26.62
N TYR A 121 5.71 -18.79 -26.53
CA TYR A 121 7.14 -18.59 -26.23
C TYR A 121 8.03 -19.30 -27.23
#